data_AF-A0A963XL33-F1
#
_entry.id   AF-A0A963XL33-F1
#
_cell.length_a   1.000
_cell.length_b   1.000
_cell.length_c   1.000
_cell.angle_alpha   90.00
_cell.angle_beta   90.00
_cell.angle_gamma   90.00
#
_symmetry.space_group_name_H-M   'P 1'
#
loop_
_entity.id
_entity.type
_entity.pdbx_description
1 polymer ?
#
loop_
_entity_poly.entity_id
_entity_poly.type
_entity_poly.pdbx_seq_one_letter_code
_entity_poly.pdbx_strand_id
1 'polypeptide(L)' 'MTPLIDGLQYANWSERIFRQMRAGGVDAVHVTITYHETFRETVLQIERWNRWFERFPDLVFQGRTAADVQRARDTGRT' A
#
# COMPACT_ATOMS: atom_id res chain seq x y z
N MET A 1 11.71 -0.59 -17.85
CA MET A 1 11.88 -1.50 -16.70
C MET A 1 10.49 -1.96 -16.29
N THR A 2 10.29 -3.25 -16.00
CA THR A 2 8.95 -3.85 -15.80
C THR A 2 8.40 -3.56 -14.39
N PRO A 3 7.14 -3.10 -14.23
CA PRO A 3 6.42 -3.02 -12.94
C PRO A 3 6.55 -4.28 -12.10
N LEU A 4 6.97 -4.12 -10.85
CA LEU A 4 6.89 -5.19 -9.85
C LEU A 4 5.63 -4.96 -9.00
N ILE A 5 4.67 -5.88 -9.13
CA ILE A 5 3.38 -5.81 -8.45
C ILE A 5 3.19 -7.07 -7.62
N ASP A 6 2.91 -6.91 -6.33
CA ASP A 6 2.44 -7.99 -5.46
C ASP A 6 0.90 -8.04 -5.52
N GLY A 7 0.36 -9.14 -6.07
CA GLY A 7 -1.06 -9.28 -6.36
C GLY A 7 -1.95 -9.60 -5.15
N LEU A 8 -1.38 -9.97 -4.00
CA LEU A 8 -2.17 -10.25 -2.80
C LEU A 8 -1.28 -10.28 -1.55
N GLN A 9 -1.43 -9.30 -0.66
CA GLN A 9 -0.65 -9.24 0.57
C GLN A 9 -1.50 -8.92 1.81
N TYR A 10 -1.23 -9.64 2.89
CA TYR A 10 -1.78 -9.39 4.22
C TYR A 10 -0.65 -9.48 5.25
N ALA A 11 -0.29 -8.34 5.84
CA ALA A 11 0.85 -8.24 6.74
C ALA A 11 0.52 -7.41 7.97
N ASN A 12 1.37 -7.52 9.01
CA ASN A 12 1.36 -6.58 10.13
C ASN A 12 1.98 -5.23 9.71
N TRP A 13 1.25 -4.51 8.86
CA TRP A 13 1.66 -3.26 8.21
C TRP A 13 2.23 -2.24 9.18
N SER A 14 3.35 -1.66 8.78
CA SER A 14 4.13 -0.69 9.56
C SER A 14 5.07 0.07 8.63
N GLU A 15 5.62 1.19 9.11
CA GLU A 15 6.64 1.95 8.39
C GLU A 15 7.81 1.06 7.93
N ARG A 16 8.24 0.13 8.78
CA ARG A 16 9.31 -0.82 8.45
C ARG A 16 8.98 -1.61 7.18
N ILE A 17 7.74 -2.11 7.06
CA ILE A 17 7.29 -2.85 5.89
C ILE A 17 7.24 -1.94 4.66
N PHE A 18 6.76 -0.70 4.80
CA PHE A 18 6.74 0.26 3.69
C PHE A 18 8.15 0.53 3.14
N ARG A 19 9.13 0.70 4.04
CA ARG A 19 10.55 0.84 3.66
C ARG A 19 11.11 -0.42 3.01
N GLN A 20 10.72 -1.61 3.49
CA GLN A 20 11.13 -2.88 2.90
C GLN A 20 10.55 -3.07 1.50
N MET A 21 9.28 -2.73 1.27
CA MET A 21 8.67 -2.77 -0.08
C MET A 21 9.45 -1.88 -1.04
N ARG A 22 9.78 -0.65 -0.60
CA ARG A 22 10.55 0.25 -1.44
C ARG A 22 11.98 -0.21 -1.68
N ALA A 23 12.65 -0.73 -0.66
CA ALA A 23 13.98 -1.34 -0.81
C ALA A 23 13.96 -2.54 -1.77
N GLY A 24 12.88 -3.30 -1.80
CA GLY A 24 12.63 -4.39 -2.75
C GLY A 24 12.16 -3.95 -4.14
N GLY A 25 11.94 -2.65 -4.36
CA GLY A 25 11.50 -2.11 -5.65
C GLY A 25 10.06 -2.46 -6.01
N VAL A 26 9.20 -2.76 -5.04
CA VAL A 26 7.77 -3.02 -5.28
C VAL A 26 7.10 -1.70 -5.68
N ASP A 27 6.46 -1.69 -6.85
CA ASP A 27 5.81 -0.49 -7.41
C ASP A 27 4.30 -0.45 -7.10
N ALA A 28 3.70 -1.60 -6.75
CA ALA A 28 2.33 -1.67 -6.24
C ALA A 28 2.09 -2.96 -5.46
N VAL A 29 1.15 -2.92 -4.52
CA VAL A 29 0.66 -4.09 -3.79
C VAL A 29 -0.85 -4.04 -3.64
N HIS A 30 -1.53 -5.16 -3.92
CA HIS A 30 -2.93 -5.31 -3.56
C HIS A 30 -3.04 -5.78 -2.10
N VAL A 31 -3.42 -4.85 -1.23
CA VAL A 31 -3.55 -5.09 0.20
C VAL A 31 -4.93 -5.67 0.51
N THR A 32 -4.95 -6.84 1.15
CA THR A 32 -6.16 -7.30 1.84
C THR A 32 -6.30 -6.57 3.17
N ILE A 33 -7.45 -5.92 3.40
CA ILE A 33 -7.72 -5.17 4.64
C ILE A 33 -8.76 -5.83 5.55
N THR A 34 -9.44 -6.87 5.07
CA THR A 34 -10.49 -7.60 5.80
C THR A 34 -10.70 -9.01 5.25
N TYR A 35 -11.09 -9.95 6.13
CA TYR A 35 -11.58 -11.29 5.83
C TYR A 35 -12.92 -11.60 6.49
N HIS A 36 -13.02 -11.38 7.81
CA HIS A 36 -14.15 -11.81 8.65
C HIS A 36 -14.75 -10.66 9.47
N GLU A 37 -14.18 -9.47 9.34
CA GLU A 37 -14.59 -8.27 10.05
C GLU A 37 -16.02 -7.84 9.66
N THR A 38 -16.73 -7.30 10.66
CA THR A 38 -17.99 -6.59 10.45
C THR A 38 -17.76 -5.29 9.69
N PHE A 39 -18.83 -4.67 9.19
CA PHE A 39 -18.76 -3.38 8.51
C PHE A 39 -18.00 -2.32 9.34
N ARG A 40 -18.31 -2.18 10.63
CA ARG A 40 -17.67 -1.18 11.51
C ARG A 40 -16.17 -1.44 11.62
N GLU A 41 -15.76 -2.69 11.78
CA GLU A 41 -14.35 -3.07 11.88
C GLU A 41 -13.61 -2.84 10.55
N THR A 42 -14.24 -3.14 9.42
CA THR A 42 -13.69 -2.83 8.08
C THR A 42 -13.49 -1.33 7.89
N VAL A 43 -14.44 -0.49 8.33
CA VAL A 43 -14.28 0.97 8.30
C VAL A 43 -13.07 1.40 9.13
N LEU A 44 -12.85 0.81 10.30
CA LEU A 44 -11.66 1.11 11.13
C LEU A 44 -10.34 0.72 10.42
N GLN A 45 -10.33 -0.34 9.62
CA GLN A 45 -9.15 -0.69 8.80
C GLN A 45 -8.91 0.32 7.68
N ILE A 46 -9.98 0.80 7.02
CA ILE A 46 -9.88 1.86 6.00
C ILE A 46 -9.33 3.15 6.64
N GLU A 47 -9.84 3.56 7.79
CA GLU A 47 -9.33 4.72 8.52
C GLU A 47 -7.86 4.58 8.91
N ARG A 48 -7.43 3.37 9.28
CA ARG A 48 -6.02 3.08 9.59
C ARG A 48 -5.14 3.26 8.36
N TRP A 49 -5.59 2.82 7.18
CA TRP A 49 -4.90 3.04 5.92
C TRP A 49 -4.83 4.51 5.52
N ASN A 50 -5.93 5.26 5.67
CA ASN A 50 -5.94 6.70 5.44
C ASN A 50 -4.87 7.42 6.29
N ARG A 51 -4.79 7.08 7.58
CA ARG A 51 -3.74 7.61 8.47
C ARG A 51 -2.33 7.23 8.04
N TRP A 52 -2.12 6.06 7.44
CA TRP A 52 -0.80 5.68 6.93
C TRP A 52 -0.41 6.47 5.68
N PHE A 53 -1.34 6.72 4.77
CA PHE A 53 -1.08 7.58 3.60
C PHE A 53 -0.72 9.01 4.02
N GLU A 54 -1.36 9.53 5.07
CA GLU A 54 -1.05 10.86 5.62
C GLU A 54 0.30 10.89 6.36
N ARG A 55 0.63 9.83 7.11
CA ARG A 55 1.84 9.77 7.94
C ARG A 55 3.10 9.42 7.14
N PHE A 56 2.96 8.68 6.05
CA PHE A 56 4.08 8.19 5.24
C PHE A 56 3.91 8.50 3.74
N PRO A 57 3.65 9.77 3.35
CA PRO A 57 3.33 10.15 1.98
C PRO A 57 4.51 9.96 1.00
N ASP A 58 5.73 9.91 1.55
CA ASP A 58 6.98 9.67 0.83
C ASP A 58 7.28 8.18 0.63
N LEU A 59 6.48 7.29 1.22
CA LEU A 59 6.65 5.84 1.10
C LEU A 59 5.49 5.17 0.36
N VAL A 60 4.25 5.54 0.69
CA VAL A 60 3.05 4.87 0.17
C VAL A 60 1.92 5.85 -0.14
N PHE A 61 1.07 5.50 -1.10
CA PHE A 61 -0.17 6.21 -1.39
C PHE A 61 -1.25 5.26 -1.94
N GLN A 62 -2.50 5.71 -1.99
CA GLN A 62 -3.59 4.90 -2.51
C GLN A 62 -3.58 4.87 -4.05
N GLY A 63 -3.24 3.73 -4.64
CA GLY A 63 -3.42 3.48 -6.07
C GLY A 63 -4.86 3.20 -6.43
N ARG A 64 -5.34 3.71 -7.57
CA ARG A 64 -6.70 3.48 -8.11
C ARG A 64 -6.70 3.03 -9.56
N THR A 65 -5.63 3.31 -10.29
CA THR A 65 -5.50 3.08 -11.72
C THR A 65 -4.12 2.52 -12.06
N ALA A 66 -3.95 1.97 -13.26
CA ALA A 66 -2.64 1.54 -13.74
C ALA A 66 -1.62 2.69 -13.80
N ALA A 67 -2.07 3.93 -14.02
CA ALA A 67 -1.20 5.11 -14.02
C ALA A 67 -0.56 5.37 -12.64
N ASP A 68 -1.20 4.94 -11.55
CA ASP A 68 -0.64 5.06 -10.21
C ASP A 68 0.58 4.16 -10.00
N VAL A 69 0.63 2.98 -10.64
CA VAL A 69 1.82 2.10 -10.60
C VAL A 69 3.02 2.80 -11.24
N GLN A 70 2.81 3.49 -12.35
CA GLN A 70 3.87 4.29 -12.98
C GLN A 70 4.30 5.44 -12.09
N ARG A 71 3.33 6.16 -11.49
CA ARG A 71 3.61 7.24 -10.54
C ARG A 71 4.40 6.76 -9.33
N ALA A 72 4.09 5.59 -8.77
CA ALA A 72 4.81 5.01 -7.65
C ALA A 72 6.29 4.82 -7.99
N ARG A 73 6.57 4.22 -9.16
CA ARG A 73 7.92 4.08 -9.67
C ARG A 73 8.63 5.43 -9.82
N ASP A 74 8.01 6.38 -10.52
CA ASP A 74 8.63 7.66 -10.87
C ASP A 74 8.95 8.52 -9.64
N THR A 75 8.19 8.30 -8.56
CA THR A 75 8.34 9.04 -7.30
C THR A 75 9.06 8.27 -6.20
N GLY A 76 9.58 7.06 -6.51
CA GLY A 76 10.31 6.26 -5.52
C GLY A 76 9.44 5.81 -4.36
N ARG A 77 8.19 5.45 -4.62
CA ARG A 77 7.19 4.95 -3.66
C ARG A 77 6.68 3.57 -4.06
N THR A 78 5.80 3.03 -3.23
CA THR A 78 5.01 1.82 -3.49
C THR A 78 3.51 2.13 -3.44
#